data_AF-A0A7C4UN25-F1
#
_entry.id   AF-A0A7C4UN25-F1
#
_cell.length_a   1.000
_cell.length_b   1.000
_cell.length_c   1.000
_cell.angle_alpha   90.00
_cell.angle_beta   90.00
_cell.angle_gamma   90.00
#
_symmetry.space_group_name_H-M   'P 1'
#
loop_
_entity.id
_entity.type
_entity.pdbx_description
1 polymer ?
#
loop_
_entity_poly.entity_id
_entity_poly.type
_entity_poly.pdbx_seq_one_letter_code
_entity_poly.pdbx_strand_id
1 'polypeptide(L)'
;TEKLWETLLKDERVKPAGLGARDSLRLEAGLPLYGNELDETTTPIEAGLKKFVDFSHSFIGKNALVNSMPGKKMVFLVSETRQSPRHGYRIFFRDEDIGYVTSGCFSPCIQKGIGIGYVRKDIALTENVILKDAGDHGKILCRIVSKKHLTEMAGITK
;
A
#
# COMPACT_ATOMS: atom_id res chain seq x y z
N THR A 1 11.43 -0.27 31.44
CA THR A 1 10.72 -0.57 30.17
C THR A 1 10.16 -1.98 30.19
N GLU A 2 10.93 -2.99 30.60
CA GLU A 2 10.49 -4.39 30.79
C GLU A 2 9.25 -4.54 31.70
N LYS A 3 9.27 -3.91 32.88
CA LYS A 3 8.14 -3.96 33.84
C LYS A 3 6.79 -3.50 33.24
N LEU A 4 6.80 -2.53 32.31
CA LEU A 4 5.57 -2.07 31.66
C LEU A 4 5.06 -3.11 30.66
N TRP A 5 5.96 -3.69 29.86
CA TRP A 5 5.65 -4.77 28.93
C TRP A 5 5.00 -5.96 29.63
N GLU A 6 5.63 -6.45 30.70
CA GLU A 6 5.09 -7.55 31.51
C GLU A 6 3.73 -7.22 32.12
N THR A 7 3.53 -5.96 32.54
CA THR A 7 2.24 -5.52 33.10
C THR A 7 1.12 -5.59 32.05
N LEU A 8 1.38 -5.19 30.81
CA LEU A 8 0.39 -5.29 29.72
C LEU A 8 0.06 -6.75 29.38
N LEU A 9 1.05 -7.65 29.44
CA LEU A 9 0.87 -9.08 29.16
C LEU A 9 0.07 -9.84 30.23
N LYS A 10 -0.24 -9.23 31.38
CA LYS A 10 -1.14 -9.82 32.38
C LYS A 10 -2.59 -9.85 31.93
N ASP A 11 -2.97 -9.03 30.96
CA ASP A 11 -4.30 -9.04 30.36
C ASP A 11 -4.38 -10.13 29.28
N GLU A 12 -5.26 -11.12 29.43
CA GLU A 12 -5.38 -12.26 28.52
C GLU A 12 -5.72 -11.87 27.07
N ARG A 13 -6.30 -10.68 26.87
CA ARG A 13 -6.66 -10.11 25.57
C ARG A 13 -5.43 -9.60 24.80
N VAL A 14 -4.32 -9.34 25.50
CA VAL A 14 -3.09 -8.84 24.90
C VAL A 14 -2.22 -10.02 24.48
N LYS A 15 -1.78 -10.01 23.21
CA LYS A 15 -0.82 -10.96 22.67
C LYS A 15 0.36 -10.21 22.05
N PRO A 16 1.60 -10.68 22.22
CA PRO A 16 2.74 -10.09 21.54
C PRO A 16 2.60 -10.29 20.02
N ALA A 17 2.94 -9.27 19.24
CA ALA A 17 2.90 -9.32 17.79
C ALA A 17 4.27 -8.97 17.21
N GLY A 18 4.75 -9.82 16.30
CA GLY A 18 6.01 -9.61 15.60
C GLY A 18 5.89 -8.65 14.41
N LEU A 19 7.01 -8.38 13.75
CA LEU A 19 7.08 -7.47 12.60
C LEU A 19 6.25 -7.94 11.40
N GLY A 20 6.15 -9.25 11.17
CA GLY A 20 5.31 -9.80 10.09
C GLY A 20 3.83 -9.48 10.26
N ALA A 21 3.30 -9.63 11.49
CA ALA A 21 1.93 -9.28 11.81
C ALA A 21 1.70 -7.76 11.69
N ARG A 22 2.68 -6.95 12.12
CA ARG A 22 2.64 -5.49 11.92
C ARG A 22 2.55 -5.12 10.44
N ASP A 23 3.34 -5.76 9.58
CA ASP A 23 3.36 -5.45 8.15
C ASP A 23 2.08 -5.89 7.43
N SER A 24 1.49 -7.03 7.80
CA SER A 24 0.19 -7.42 7.25
C SER A 24 -0.93 -6.46 7.67
N LEU A 25 -0.98 -6.10 8.96
CA LEU A 25 -2.01 -5.20 9.50
C LEU A 25 -1.93 -3.80 8.89
N ARG A 26 -0.72 -3.25 8.69
CA ARG A 26 -0.58 -1.93 8.05
C ARG A 26 -0.98 -1.97 6.58
N LEU A 27 -0.73 -3.09 5.88
CA LEU A 27 -1.16 -3.26 4.49
C LEU A 27 -2.68 -3.36 4.39
N GLU A 28 -3.31 -4.15 5.26
CA GLU A 28 -4.78 -4.24 5.37
C GLU A 28 -5.42 -2.87 5.67
N ALA A 29 -4.78 -2.06 6.51
CA ALA A 29 -5.20 -0.68 6.80
C ALA A 29 -4.84 0.34 5.69
N GLY A 30 -4.16 -0.09 4.62
CA GLY A 30 -3.69 0.74 3.52
C GLY A 30 -2.75 1.86 3.99
N LEU A 31 -1.85 1.57 4.92
CA LEU A 31 -0.89 2.51 5.49
C LEU A 31 0.47 2.38 4.78
N PRO A 32 1.04 3.51 4.30
CA PRO A 32 2.34 3.50 3.66
C PRO A 32 3.47 3.29 4.67
N LEU A 33 4.55 2.65 4.22
CA LEU A 33 5.80 2.53 4.96
C LEU A 33 6.89 3.36 4.28
N TYR A 34 7.60 4.20 5.05
CA TYR A 34 8.76 4.93 4.53
C TYR A 34 9.88 3.97 4.13
N GLY A 35 10.50 4.21 2.97
CA GLY A 35 11.40 3.29 2.29
C GLY A 35 10.69 2.37 1.28
N ASN A 36 9.36 2.27 1.32
CA ASN A 36 8.57 1.47 0.37
C ASN A 36 7.62 2.35 -0.45
N GLU A 37 6.59 2.89 0.20
CA GLU A 37 5.59 3.74 -0.45
C GLU A 37 5.98 5.22 -0.42
N LEU A 38 6.82 5.62 0.54
CA LEU A 38 7.25 6.99 0.74
C LEU A 38 8.77 7.04 0.73
N ASP A 39 9.30 8.00 0.02
CA ASP A 39 10.72 8.33 -0.05
C ASP A 39 10.86 9.81 -0.45
N GLU A 40 12.10 10.27 -0.59
CA GLU A 40 12.41 11.65 -1.01
C GLU A 40 11.99 11.96 -2.46
N THR A 41 11.66 10.94 -3.26
CA THR A 41 11.28 11.06 -4.67
C THR A 41 9.76 11.04 -4.90
N THR A 42 8.99 10.83 -3.84
CA THR A 42 7.54 10.63 -3.92
C THR A 42 6.80 11.69 -3.14
N THR A 43 5.96 12.47 -3.84
CA THR A 43 5.23 13.57 -3.21
C THR A 43 4.03 13.06 -2.39
N PRO A 44 3.59 13.81 -1.35
CA PRO A 44 2.35 13.49 -0.63
C PRO A 44 1.11 13.40 -1.53
N ILE A 45 1.10 14.09 -2.67
CA ILE A 45 -0.02 14.03 -3.61
C ILE A 45 -0.03 12.69 -4.34
N GLU A 46 1.12 12.23 -4.85
CA GLU A 46 1.26 10.92 -5.49
C GLU A 46 0.92 9.77 -4.52
N ALA A 47 1.35 9.90 -3.27
CA ALA A 47 1.06 8.94 -2.21
C ALA A 47 -0.40 8.98 -1.68
N GLY A 48 -1.28 9.82 -2.23
CA GLY A 48 -2.67 9.94 -1.76
C GLY A 48 -2.80 10.54 -0.34
N LEU A 49 -1.77 11.23 0.13
CA LEU A 49 -1.66 11.86 1.45
C LEU A 49 -1.96 13.37 1.44
N LYS A 50 -2.46 13.91 0.32
CA LYS A 50 -2.81 15.34 0.18
C LYS A 50 -3.64 15.89 1.36
N LYS A 51 -4.53 15.08 1.93
CA LYS A 51 -5.38 15.46 3.08
C LYS A 51 -4.60 15.83 4.36
N PHE A 52 -3.34 15.42 4.46
CA PHE A 52 -2.46 15.72 5.59
C PHE A 52 -1.57 16.95 5.34
N VAL A 53 -1.69 17.58 4.17
CA VAL A 53 -0.95 18.79 3.82
C VAL A 53 -1.86 20.00 3.96
N ASP A 54 -1.50 20.90 4.86
CA ASP A 54 -2.17 22.19 5.01
C ASP A 54 -1.52 23.23 4.11
N PHE A 55 -2.18 23.55 2.99
CA PHE A 55 -1.71 24.55 2.03
C PHE A 55 -1.93 26.00 2.48
N SER A 56 -2.62 26.24 3.61
CA SER A 56 -2.89 27.60 4.10
C SER A 56 -1.67 28.24 4.77
N HIS A 57 -0.77 27.46 5.38
CA HIS A 57 0.42 27.94 6.06
C HIS A 57 1.70 27.82 5.21
N SER A 58 2.79 28.48 5.60
CA SER A 58 4.10 28.36 4.96
C SER A 58 4.87 27.16 5.52
N PHE A 59 5.48 26.36 4.66
CA PHE A 59 6.28 25.18 5.04
C PHE A 59 7.36 24.86 4.00
N ILE A 60 8.37 24.10 4.41
CA ILE A 60 9.47 23.67 3.54
C ILE A 60 8.90 22.79 2.41
N GLY A 61 9.16 23.18 1.15
CA GLY A 61 8.69 22.44 -0.02
C GLY A 61 7.29 22.83 -0.54
N LYS A 62 6.61 23.82 0.07
CA LYS A 62 5.28 24.28 -0.38
C LYS A 62 5.24 24.63 -1.87
N ASN A 63 6.17 25.47 -2.33
CA ASN A 63 6.20 25.90 -3.74
C ASN A 63 6.43 24.73 -4.70
N ALA A 64 7.30 23.78 -4.33
CA ALA A 64 7.54 22.58 -5.12
C ALA A 64 6.26 21.71 -5.21
N LEU A 65 5.55 21.55 -4.09
CA LEU A 65 4.34 20.73 -4.02
C LEU A 65 3.15 21.37 -4.75
N VAL A 66 2.95 22.68 -4.64
CA VAL A 66 1.90 23.43 -5.35
C VAL A 66 2.10 23.35 -6.86
N ASN A 67 3.35 23.43 -7.32
CA ASN A 67 3.69 23.36 -8.74
C ASN A 67 3.89 21.91 -9.24
N SER A 68 3.72 20.91 -8.38
CA SER A 68 3.93 19.51 -8.75
C SER A 68 2.82 19.03 -9.69
N MET A 69 3.22 18.31 -10.75
CA MET A 69 2.31 17.55 -11.59
C MET A 69 2.53 16.07 -11.32
N PRO A 70 1.69 15.42 -10.48
CA PRO A 70 1.91 14.04 -10.08
C PRO A 70 1.88 13.13 -11.31
N GLY A 71 2.97 12.39 -11.55
CA GLY A 71 3.08 11.46 -12.69
C GLY A 71 2.50 10.09 -12.40
N LYS A 72 2.50 9.71 -11.11
CA LYS A 72 2.02 8.43 -10.60
C LYS A 72 1.00 8.64 -9.48
N LYS A 73 0.25 7.59 -9.17
CA LYS A 73 -0.62 7.55 -7.99
C LYS A 73 -0.52 6.21 -7.28
N MET A 74 -0.59 6.25 -5.96
CA MET A 74 -0.59 5.05 -5.14
C MET A 74 -1.92 4.31 -5.29
N VAL A 75 -1.85 2.99 -5.43
CA VAL A 75 -2.98 2.09 -5.60
C VAL A 75 -2.85 0.88 -4.69
N PHE A 76 -3.98 0.25 -4.40
CA PHE A 76 -4.05 -0.97 -3.60
C PHE A 76 -4.40 -2.14 -4.50
N LEU A 77 -3.70 -3.25 -4.32
CA LEU A 77 -3.79 -4.44 -5.14
C LEU A 77 -4.33 -5.60 -4.30
N VAL A 78 -5.30 -6.32 -4.84
CA VAL A 78 -5.81 -7.58 -4.27
C VAL A 78 -5.65 -8.66 -5.33
N SER A 79 -4.87 -9.70 -5.02
CA SER A 79 -4.69 -10.88 -5.85
C SER A 79 -5.98 -11.72 -5.92
N GLU A 80 -6.26 -12.33 -7.06
CA GLU A 80 -7.33 -13.32 -7.15
C GLU A 80 -6.98 -14.65 -6.46
N THR A 81 -5.73 -14.82 -6.04
CA THR A 81 -5.25 -16.01 -5.35
C THR A 81 -4.59 -15.67 -4.01
N ARG A 82 -4.06 -16.71 -3.34
CA ARG A 82 -3.23 -16.57 -2.13
C ARG A 82 -1.82 -16.04 -2.43
N GLN A 83 -1.44 -15.99 -3.71
CA GLN A 83 -0.12 -15.50 -4.10
C GLN A 83 -0.04 -13.98 -3.91
N SER A 84 0.93 -13.54 -3.12
CA SER A 84 1.12 -12.14 -2.76
C SER A 84 1.87 -11.37 -3.84
N PRO A 85 1.44 -10.12 -4.14
CA PRO A 85 2.31 -9.13 -4.79
C PRO A 85 3.66 -9.05 -4.07
N ARG A 86 4.74 -8.77 -4.80
CA ARG A 86 6.09 -8.62 -4.24
C ARG A 86 6.70 -7.30 -4.67
N HIS A 87 7.54 -6.74 -3.80
CA HIS A 87 8.29 -5.53 -4.09
C HIS A 87 9.03 -5.65 -5.44
N GLY A 88 8.95 -4.61 -6.26
CA GLY A 88 9.60 -4.52 -7.56
C GLY A 88 8.85 -5.18 -8.73
N TYR A 89 7.77 -5.92 -8.48
CA TYR A 89 6.96 -6.47 -9.58
C TYR A 89 6.36 -5.34 -10.42
N ARG A 90 6.40 -5.49 -11.73
CA ARG A 90 5.79 -4.56 -12.68
C ARG A 90 4.30 -4.81 -12.81
N ILE A 91 3.52 -3.73 -12.92
CA ILE A 91 2.07 -3.78 -13.02
C ILE A 91 1.70 -3.59 -14.49
N PHE A 92 1.01 -4.55 -15.08
CA PHE A 92 0.58 -4.51 -16.47
C PHE A 92 -0.94 -4.37 -16.60
N PHE A 93 -1.37 -3.49 -17.50
CA PHE A 93 -2.76 -3.37 -17.94
C PHE A 93 -2.80 -3.45 -19.46
N ARG A 94 -3.52 -4.44 -20.02
CA ARG A 94 -3.59 -4.69 -21.47
C ARG A 94 -2.20 -4.77 -22.13
N ASP A 95 -1.29 -5.52 -21.49
CA ASP A 95 0.11 -5.70 -21.89
C ASP A 95 1.01 -4.44 -21.86
N GLU A 96 0.47 -3.29 -21.42
CA GLU A 96 1.29 -2.11 -21.14
C GLU A 96 1.80 -2.11 -19.70
N ASP A 97 3.08 -1.79 -19.53
CA ASP A 97 3.64 -1.49 -18.20
C ASP A 97 3.12 -0.14 -17.72
N ILE A 98 2.35 -0.16 -16.63
CA ILE A 98 1.70 1.01 -16.05
C ILE A 98 2.29 1.41 -14.70
N GLY A 99 3.24 0.64 -14.14
CA GLY A 99 3.64 0.86 -12.75
C GLY A 99 4.41 -0.27 -12.09
N TYR A 100 4.51 -0.20 -10.77
CA TYR A 100 5.26 -1.14 -9.96
C TYR A 100 4.68 -1.32 -8.56
N VAL A 101 4.91 -2.51 -7.99
CA VAL A 101 4.55 -2.87 -6.62
C VAL A 101 5.65 -2.40 -5.66
N THR A 102 5.25 -1.74 -4.58
CA THR A 102 6.15 -1.27 -3.51
C THR A 102 6.12 -2.21 -2.30
N SER A 103 4.96 -2.77 -1.98
CA SER A 103 4.80 -3.69 -0.86
C SER A 103 3.78 -4.77 -1.19
N GLY A 104 3.92 -5.94 -0.59
CA GLY A 104 2.88 -6.96 -0.63
C GLY A 104 3.11 -8.10 0.34
N CYS A 105 2.01 -8.66 0.81
CA CYS A 105 1.98 -9.77 1.76
C CYS A 105 0.72 -10.62 1.54
N PHE A 106 0.64 -11.75 2.23
CA PHE A 106 -0.63 -12.46 2.37
C PHE A 106 -1.43 -11.80 3.49
N SER A 107 -2.72 -11.55 3.26
CA SER A 107 -3.65 -11.04 4.28
C SER A 107 -4.41 -12.19 4.94
N PRO A 108 -4.23 -12.42 6.26
CA PRO A 108 -5.06 -13.37 7.00
C PRO A 108 -6.53 -12.97 7.07
N CYS A 109 -6.85 -11.67 7.09
CA CYS A 109 -8.24 -11.21 7.15
C CYS A 109 -8.97 -11.43 5.82
N ILE A 110 -8.31 -11.17 4.69
CA ILE A 110 -8.89 -11.22 3.35
C ILE A 110 -8.71 -12.62 2.70
N GLN A 111 -7.78 -13.44 3.21
CA GLN A 111 -7.39 -14.74 2.66
C GLN A 111 -6.85 -14.69 1.22
N LYS A 112 -6.32 -13.52 0.82
CA LYS A 112 -5.74 -13.25 -0.50
C LYS A 112 -4.39 -12.57 -0.37
N GLY A 113 -3.60 -12.61 -1.44
CA GLY A 113 -2.44 -11.73 -1.58
C GLY A 113 -2.88 -10.27 -1.69
N ILE A 114 -2.27 -9.36 -0.94
CA ILE A 114 -2.54 -7.92 -1.03
C ILE A 114 -1.24 -7.14 -1.21
N GLY A 115 -1.33 -5.93 -1.76
CA GLY A 115 -0.18 -5.06 -1.93
C GLY A 115 -0.53 -3.60 -2.15
N ILE A 116 0.52 -2.80 -2.16
CA ILE A 116 0.50 -1.39 -2.54
C ILE A 116 1.47 -1.23 -3.70
N GLY A 117 1.15 -0.33 -4.63
CA GLY A 117 2.04 0.03 -5.71
C GLY A 117 1.74 1.43 -6.24
N TYR A 118 2.52 1.85 -7.22
CA TYR A 118 2.30 3.07 -7.97
C TYR A 118 1.96 2.73 -9.41
N VAL A 119 0.95 3.39 -9.96
CA VAL A 119 0.60 3.33 -11.38
C VAL A 119 0.55 4.73 -11.98
N ARG A 120 0.58 4.82 -13.31
CA ARG A 120 0.32 6.08 -14.03
C ARG A 120 -1.02 6.69 -13.58
N LYS A 121 -1.07 8.02 -13.51
CA LYS A 121 -2.19 8.76 -12.92
C LYS A 121 -3.55 8.53 -13.61
N ASP A 122 -3.53 8.14 -14.88
CA ASP A 122 -4.68 7.93 -15.77
C ASP A 122 -5.41 6.60 -15.57
N ILE A 123 -4.79 5.63 -14.87
CA ILE A 123 -5.38 4.28 -14.68
C ILE A 123 -6.54 4.29 -13.68
N ALA A 124 -7.69 3.70 -14.01
CA ALA A 124 -8.84 3.66 -13.11
C ALA A 124 -8.64 2.70 -11.91
N LEU A 125 -9.28 2.99 -10.78
CA LEU A 125 -9.16 2.20 -9.53
C LEU A 125 -9.98 0.90 -9.52
N THR A 126 -10.45 0.46 -10.67
CA THR A 126 -11.33 -0.71 -10.83
C THR A 126 -10.79 -1.71 -11.84
N GLU A 127 -9.60 -1.45 -12.38
CA GLU A 127 -8.99 -2.28 -13.42
C GLU A 127 -8.42 -3.58 -12.87
N ASN A 128 -8.49 -4.63 -13.69
CA ASN A 128 -7.73 -5.86 -13.48
C ASN A 128 -6.34 -5.71 -14.11
N VAL A 129 -5.32 -6.13 -13.39
CA VAL A 129 -3.92 -5.99 -13.78
C VAL A 129 -3.18 -7.30 -13.57
N ILE A 130 -2.09 -7.48 -14.32
CA ILE A 130 -1.19 -8.61 -14.18
C ILE A 130 0.11 -8.10 -13.57
N LEU A 131 0.54 -8.71 -12.48
CA LEU A 131 1.85 -8.46 -11.91
C LEU A 131 2.86 -9.44 -12.50
N LYS A 132 4.02 -8.93 -12.89
CA LYS A 132 5.13 -9.71 -13.44
C LYS A 132 6.43 -9.38 -12.71
N ASP A 133 7.28 -10.39 -12.49
CA ASP A 133 8.66 -10.15 -12.11
C ASP A 133 9.52 -9.74 -13.32
N ALA A 134 10.78 -9.39 -13.09
CA ALA A 134 11.70 -8.96 -14.15
C ALA A 134 11.96 -10.02 -15.24
N GLY A 135 11.61 -11.29 -15.00
CA GLY A 135 11.77 -12.41 -15.94
C GLY A 135 10.49 -12.85 -16.64
N ASP A 136 9.33 -12.22 -16.37
CA ASP A 136 7.99 -12.68 -16.79
C ASP A 136 7.67 -14.13 -16.35
N HIS A 137 8.25 -14.57 -15.23
CA HIS A 137 8.14 -15.95 -14.72
C HIS A 137 7.09 -16.10 -13.61
N GLY A 138 6.48 -15.00 -13.14
CA GLY A 138 5.38 -15.03 -12.18
C GLY A 138 4.26 -14.08 -12.57
N LYS A 139 3.12 -14.61 -13.03
CA LYS A 139 1.93 -13.83 -13.37
C LYS A 139 0.91 -13.89 -12.24
N ILE A 140 0.69 -12.78 -11.56
CA ILE A 140 -0.34 -12.67 -10.52
C ILE A 140 -1.47 -11.79 -11.06
N LEU A 141 -2.66 -12.36 -11.22
CA LEU A 141 -3.85 -11.59 -11.54
C LEU A 141 -4.30 -10.84 -10.28
N CYS A 142 -4.33 -9.52 -10.36
CA CYS A 142 -4.77 -8.64 -9.30
C CYS A 142 -5.86 -7.70 -9.78
N ARG A 143 -6.66 -7.21 -8.84
CA ARG A 143 -7.56 -6.09 -9.03
C ARG A 143 -7.02 -4.87 -8.30
N ILE A 144 -7.06 -3.72 -8.97
CA ILE A 144 -6.87 -2.43 -8.29
C ILE A 144 -8.15 -2.11 -7.51
N VAL A 145 -8.00 -1.71 -6.25
CA VAL A 145 -9.12 -1.32 -5.39
C VAL A 145 -8.86 0.03 -4.71
N SER A 146 -9.94 0.68 -4.26
CA SER A 146 -9.83 1.86 -3.41
C SER A 146 -9.39 1.49 -2.00
N LYS A 147 -8.79 2.44 -1.27
CA LYS A 147 -8.44 2.24 0.15
C LYS A 147 -9.64 1.79 0.98
N LYS A 148 -10.80 2.42 0.74
CA LYS A 148 -12.05 2.11 1.44
C LYS A 148 -12.44 0.64 1.24
N HIS A 149 -12.41 0.19 0.00
CA HIS A 149 -12.73 -1.20 -0.34
C HIS A 149 -11.74 -2.16 0.33
N LEU A 150 -10.43 -1.89 0.28
CA LEU A 150 -9.42 -2.73 0.96
C LEU A 150 -9.70 -2.86 2.46
N THR A 151 -9.96 -1.74 3.14
CA THR A 151 -10.23 -1.74 4.58
C THR A 151 -11.54 -2.46 4.92
N GLU A 152 -12.57 -2.32 4.09
CA GLU A 152 -13.84 -3.06 4.24
C GLU A 152 -13.64 -4.56 4.10
N MET A 153 -12.84 -5.02 3.11
CA MET A 153 -12.49 -6.44 2.96
C MET A 153 -11.72 -6.97 4.18
N ALA A 154 -10.87 -6.15 4.79
CA ALA A 154 -10.13 -6.51 5.99
C ALA A 154 -10.97 -6.44 7.29
N GLY A 155 -12.24 -6.06 7.22
CA GLY A 155 -13.10 -5.88 8.40
C GLY A 155 -12.77 -4.65 9.23
N ILE A 156 -12.01 -3.69 8.69
CA ILE A 156 -11.65 -2.43 9.33
C ILE A 156 -12.73 -1.40 8.97
N THR A 157 -13.80 -1.36 9.76
CA THR A 157 -14.84 -0.32 9.66
C THR A 157 -14.42 0.93 10.44
N LYS A 158 -14.63 2.10 9.83
CA LYS A 158 -14.54 3.39 10.53
C LYS A 158 -15.72 3.63 11.44
#